data_AF-A0A9D2IUA9-F1
#
_entry.id   AF-A0A9D2IUA9-F1
#
_cell.length_a   1.000
_cell.length_b   1.000
_cell.length_c   1.000
_cell.angle_alpha   90.00
_cell.angle_beta   90.00
_cell.angle_gamma   90.00
#
_symmetry.space_group_name_H-M   'P 1'
#
loop_
_entity.id
_entity.type
_entity.pdbx_description
1 polymer ?
#
loop_
_entity_poly.entity_id
_entity_poly.type
_entity_poly.pdbx_seq_one_letter_code
_entity_poly.pdbx_strand_id
1 'polypeptide(L)'
;MIELLMSIIGNRTFFVIGTYYCVPITIAVIIIFFVKTSRDERGRAILGKASIISTIAFIVFINIFARIHMQVPMDFDSIACFIQWIYNIVLTIQVVAILIYKRIE
;
A
#
# COMPACT_ATOMS: atom_id res chain seq x y z
N MET A 1 7.06 -10.01 20.20
CA MET A 1 6.75 -9.00 19.15
C MET A 1 6.44 -9.67 17.82
N ILE A 2 7.32 -10.54 17.31
CA ILE A 2 7.07 -11.32 16.08
C ILE A 2 5.85 -12.24 16.22
N GLU A 3 5.67 -12.90 17.38
CA GLU A 3 4.48 -13.75 17.64
C GLU A 3 3.16 -12.98 17.58
N LEU A 4 3.13 -11.74 18.09
CA LEU A 4 1.95 -10.87 18.01
C LEU A 4 1.62 -10.54 16.55
N LEU A 5 2.64 -10.22 15.75
CA LEU A 5 2.48 -9.96 14.32
C LEU A 5 1.91 -11.19 13.60
N MET A 6 2.43 -12.38 13.88
CA MET A 6 1.95 -13.63 13.28
C MET A 6 0.53 -13.98 13.69
N SER A 7 0.16 -13.71 14.95
CA SER A 7 -1.22 -13.87 15.43
C SER A 7 -2.20 -12.96 14.68
N ILE A 8 -1.80 -11.72 14.37
CA ILE A 8 -2.61 -10.79 13.58
C ILE A 8 -2.72 -11.25 12.12
N ILE A 9 -1.60 -11.64 11.51
CA ILE A 9 -1.54 -12.01 10.09
C ILE A 9 -2.25 -13.34 9.81
N GLY A 10 -2.13 -14.31 10.72
CA GLY A 10 -2.86 -15.58 10.65
C GLY A 10 -4.36 -15.43 10.96
N ASN A 11 -4.84 -14.24 11.33
CA ASN A 11 -6.25 -14.00 11.59
C ASN A 11 -7.02 -13.78 10.28
N ARG A 12 -7.90 -14.71 9.95
CA ARG A 12 -8.76 -14.64 8.75
C ARG A 12 -9.58 -13.35 8.67
N THR A 13 -10.05 -12.81 9.80
CA THR A 13 -10.80 -11.55 9.84
C THR A 13 -9.92 -10.38 9.38
N PHE A 14 -8.66 -10.36 9.80
CA PHE A 14 -7.71 -9.32 9.39
C PHE A 14 -7.41 -9.38 7.89
N PHE A 15 -7.31 -10.60 7.35
CA PHE A 15 -7.15 -10.80 5.91
C PHE A 15 -8.37 -10.28 5.12
N VAL A 16 -9.58 -10.64 5.55
CA VAL A 16 -10.84 -10.20 4.93
C VAL A 16 -11.00 -8.68 4.97
N ILE A 17 -10.68 -8.04 6.10
CA ILE A 17 -10.68 -6.56 6.21
C ILE A 17 -9.71 -5.96 5.19
N GLY A 18 -8.50 -6.53 5.08
CA GLY A 18 -7.53 -6.09 4.09
C GLY A 18 -8.05 -6.19 2.66
N THR A 19 -8.84 -7.22 2.33
CA THR A 19 -9.42 -7.40 0.99
C THR A 19 -10.51 -6.36 0.72
N TYR A 20 -11.40 -6.13 1.69
CA TYR A 20 -12.42 -5.08 1.58
C TYR A 20 -11.82 -3.67 1.52
N TYR A 21 -10.63 -3.45 2.08
CA TYR A 21 -9.92 -2.18 1.95
C TYR A 21 -9.17 -2.05 0.62
N CYS A 22 -8.61 -3.15 0.12
CA CYS A 22 -7.86 -3.21 -1.14
C CYS A 22 -8.70 -2.73 -2.33
N VAL A 23 -9.93 -3.23 -2.46
CA VAL A 23 -10.78 -2.89 -3.61
C VAL A 23 -11.07 -1.38 -3.71
N PRO A 24 -11.57 -0.69 -2.66
CA PRO A 24 -11.78 0.75 -2.70
C PRO A 24 -10.52 1.56 -2.94
N ILE A 25 -9.38 1.21 -2.32
CA ILE A 25 -8.15 2.01 -2.47
C ILE A 25 -7.58 1.88 -3.88
N THR A 26 -7.64 0.69 -4.49
CA THR A 26 -7.26 0.49 -5.89
C THR A 26 -8.15 1.28 -6.83
N ILE A 27 -9.47 1.25 -6.63
CA ILE A 27 -10.42 2.03 -7.43
C ILE A 27 -10.12 3.53 -7.30
N ALA A 28 -9.84 4.02 -6.09
CA ALA A 28 -9.50 5.42 -5.86
C ALA A 28 -8.24 5.85 -6.64
N VAL A 29 -7.18 5.03 -6.61
CA VAL A 29 -5.94 5.29 -7.37
C VAL A 29 -6.24 5.33 -8.87
N ILE A 30 -6.97 4.35 -9.39
CA ILE A 30 -7.34 4.32 -10.82
C ILE A 30 -8.09 5.59 -11.21
N ILE A 31 -9.12 5.97 -10.45
CA ILE A 31 -9.88 7.20 -10.72
C ILE A 31 -8.94 8.42 -10.74
N ILE A 32 -8.06 8.55 -9.74
CA ILE A 32 -7.10 9.66 -9.66
C ILE A 32 -6.18 9.73 -10.89
N PHE A 33 -5.74 8.59 -11.43
CA PHE A 33 -4.92 8.55 -12.65
C PHE A 33 -5.68 9.06 -13.89
N PHE A 34 -6.99 8.81 -13.97
CA PHE A 34 -7.81 9.16 -15.14
C PHE A 34 -8.54 10.52 -15.03
N VAL A 35 -8.64 11.12 -13.84
CA VAL A 35 -9.23 12.45 -13.67
C VAL A 35 -8.45 13.50 -14.47
N LYS A 36 -9.18 14.37 -15.17
CA LYS A 36 -8.62 15.43 -16.05
C LYS A 36 -7.55 16.29 -15.35
N THR A 37 -7.76 16.66 -14.08
CA THR A 37 -6.80 17.46 -13.29
C THR A 37 -5.46 16.77 -13.05
N SER A 38 -5.41 15.44 -13.13
CA SER A 38 -4.15 14.69 -13.02
C SER A 38 -3.44 14.54 -14.37
N ARG A 39 -4.14 14.81 -15.50
CA ARG A 39 -3.58 14.69 -16.86
C ARG A 39 -2.87 15.95 -17.34
N ASP A 40 -3.14 17.09 -16.72
CA ASP A 40 -2.42 18.34 -16.96
C ASP A 40 -0.95 18.20 -16.51
N GLU A 41 -0.02 18.97 -17.08
CA GLU A 41 1.42 18.86 -16.75
C GLU A 41 1.69 18.97 -15.24
N ARG A 42 0.98 19.89 -14.58
CA ARG A 42 1.02 20.05 -13.13
C ARG A 42 0.50 18.82 -12.38
N GLY A 43 -0.62 18.26 -12.82
CA GLY A 43 -1.19 17.04 -12.26
C GLY A 43 -0.27 15.83 -12.40
N ARG A 44 0.42 15.71 -13.54
CA ARG A 44 1.41 14.65 -13.79
C ARG A 44 2.64 14.80 -12.90
N ALA A 45 3.11 16.02 -12.66
CA ALA A 45 4.23 16.28 -11.75
C ALA A 45 3.88 15.87 -10.31
N ILE A 46 2.68 16.22 -9.82
CA ILE A 46 2.19 15.82 -8.50
C ILE A 46 2.13 14.29 -8.38
N LEU A 47 1.55 13.63 -9.38
CA LEU A 47 1.44 12.17 -9.43
C LEU A 47 2.82 11.49 -9.41
N GLY A 48 3.78 12.04 -10.15
CA GLY A 48 5.16 11.57 -10.17
C GLY A 48 5.83 11.65 -8.80
N LYS A 49 5.76 12.81 -8.12
CA LYS A 49 6.32 13.00 -6.77
C LYS A 49 5.71 12.02 -5.76
N ALA A 50 4.38 11.89 -5.76
CA ALA A 50 3.68 10.97 -4.87
C ALA A 50 4.07 9.51 -5.13
N SER A 51 4.26 9.12 -6.39
CA SER A 51 4.64 7.76 -6.77
C SER A 51 6.08 7.40 -6.35
N ILE A 52 6.99 8.39 -6.33
CA ILE A 52 8.34 8.18 -5.81
C ILE A 52 8.28 7.89 -4.30
N ILE A 53 7.49 8.65 -3.54
CA ILE A 53 7.33 8.43 -2.10
C ILE A 53 6.75 7.04 -1.81
N SER A 54 5.70 6.64 -2.54
CA SER A 54 5.10 5.31 -2.36
C SER A 54 6.06 4.18 -2.75
N THR A 55 6.93 4.40 -3.75
CA THR A 55 7.96 3.44 -4.14
C THR A 55 9.02 3.27 -3.06
N ILE A 56 9.47 4.35 -2.42
CA ILE A 56 10.40 4.27 -1.28
C ILE A 56 9.79 3.48 -0.13
N ALA A 57 8.52 3.76 0.21
CA ALA A 57 7.80 3.02 1.23
C ALA A 57 7.70 1.53 0.89
N PHE A 58 7.40 1.19 -0.37
CA PHE A 58 7.37 -0.20 -0.83
C PHE A 58 8.72 -0.92 -0.61
N ILE A 59 9.83 -0.27 -0.98
CA ILE A 59 11.18 -0.84 -0.78
C ILE A 59 11.43 -1.14 0.71
N VAL A 60 11.04 -0.24 1.61
CA VAL A 60 11.18 -0.45 3.05
C VAL A 60 10.34 -1.65 3.50
N PHE A 61 9.05 -1.68 3.14
CA PHE A 61 8.14 -2.74 3.59
C PHE A 61 8.49 -4.12 3.04
N ILE A 62 8.92 -4.22 1.78
CA ILE A 62 9.28 -5.52 1.18
C ILE A 62 10.56 -6.10 1.80
N ASN A 63 11.52 -5.25 2.19
CA ASN A 63 12.72 -5.69 2.90
C ASN A 63 12.40 -6.15 4.32
N ILE A 64 11.48 -5.47 5.01
CA ILE A 64 10.98 -5.92 6.32
C ILE A 64 10.30 -7.29 6.18
N PHE A 65 9.44 -7.47 5.18
CA PHE A 65 8.81 -8.75 4.89
C PHE A 65 9.84 -9.86 4.63
N ALA A 66 10.82 -9.61 3.76
CA ALA A 66 11.85 -10.60 3.45
C ALA A 66 12.61 -11.04 4.71
N ARG A 67 12.98 -10.08 5.57
CA ARG A 67 13.65 -10.39 6.85
C ARG A 67 12.78 -11.24 7.78
N ILE A 68 11.49 -10.95 7.87
CA ILE A 68 10.55 -11.71 8.71
C ILE A 68 10.34 -13.13 8.15
N HIS A 69 10.19 -13.26 6.83
CA HIS A 69 10.04 -14.56 6.17
C HIS A 69 11.24 -15.47 6.37
N MET A 70 12.46 -14.93 6.44
CA MET A 70 13.63 -15.76 6.74
C MET A 70 13.67 -16.26 8.19
N GLN A 71 12.98 -15.59 9.11
CA GLN A 71 13.02 -15.89 10.54
C GLN A 71 11.85 -16.77 11.01
N VAL A 72 10.72 -16.72 10.30
CA VAL A 72 9.49 -17.41 10.70
C VAL A 72 8.91 -18.17 9.51
N PRO A 73 8.63 -19.48 9.66
CA PRO A 73 7.87 -20.21 8.66
C PRO A 73 6.44 -19.65 8.61
N MET A 74 6.04 -19.13 7.46
CA MET A 74 4.69 -18.63 7.21
C MET A 74 3.98 -19.56 6.23
N ASP A 75 2.69 -19.80 6.48
CA ASP A 75 1.79 -20.46 5.55
C ASP A 75 1.37 -19.52 4.41
N PHE A 76 0.77 -20.10 3.37
CA PHE A 76 0.37 -19.37 2.17
C PHE A 76 -0.58 -18.21 2.47
N ASP A 77 -1.57 -18.44 3.36
CA ASP A 77 -2.56 -17.42 3.71
C ASP A 77 -1.92 -16.24 4.46
N SER A 78 -0.97 -16.50 5.36
CA SER A 78 -0.22 -15.43 6.03
C SER A 78 0.63 -14.62 5.07
N ILE A 79 1.29 -15.28 4.11
CA ILE A 79 2.08 -14.59 3.07
C ILE A 79 1.17 -13.72 2.22
N ALA A 80 0.03 -14.25 1.76
CA ALA A 80 -0.94 -13.50 0.98
C ALA A 80 -1.47 -12.28 1.76
N CYS A 81 -1.79 -12.46 3.04
CA CYS A 81 -2.22 -11.38 3.92
C CYS A 81 -1.13 -10.31 4.06
N PHE A 82 0.13 -10.70 4.28
CA PHE A 82 1.25 -9.76 4.39
C PHE A 82 1.42 -8.93 3.12
N ILE A 83 1.47 -9.58 1.96
CA ILE A 83 1.63 -8.92 0.66
C ILE A 83 0.46 -7.97 0.38
N GLN A 84 -0.77 -8.40 0.67
CA GLN A 84 -1.97 -7.56 0.53
C GLN A 84 -1.87 -6.30 1.40
N TRP A 85 -1.40 -6.41 2.64
CA TRP A 85 -1.23 -5.24 3.50
C TRP A 85 -0.09 -4.31 3.07
N ILE A 86 1.03 -4.85 2.55
CA ILE A 86 2.06 -4.01 1.91
C ILE A 86 1.44 -3.19 0.78
N TYR A 87 0.73 -3.86 -0.12
CA TYR A 87 0.07 -3.21 -1.26
C TYR A 87 -0.88 -2.10 -0.79
N ASN A 88 -1.76 -2.42 0.16
CA ASN A 88 -2.72 -1.48 0.74
C ASN A 88 -2.02 -0.24 1.29
N ILE A 89 -1.01 -0.42 2.15
CA ILE A 89 -0.27 0.69 2.77
C ILE A 89 0.41 1.56 1.71
N VAL A 90 1.05 0.96 0.71
CA VAL A 90 1.74 1.68 -0.36
C VAL A 90 0.76 2.53 -1.17
N LEU A 91 -0.41 2.00 -1.51
CA LEU A 91 -1.44 2.78 -2.20
C LEU A 91 -2.03 3.88 -1.31
N THR A 92 -2.25 3.61 -0.02
CA THR A 92 -2.71 4.65 0.91
C THR A 92 -1.71 5.81 0.96
N ILE A 93 -0.42 5.51 1.07
CA ILE A 93 0.65 6.53 1.04
C ILE A 93 0.59 7.33 -0.26
N GLN A 94 0.44 6.66 -1.40
CA GLN A 94 0.35 7.33 -2.70
C GLN A 94 -0.86 8.27 -2.77
N VAL A 95 -2.05 7.79 -2.40
CA VAL A 95 -3.29 8.59 -2.42
C VAL A 95 -3.16 9.79 -1.49
N VAL A 96 -2.71 9.58 -0.25
CA VAL A 96 -2.54 10.65 0.73
C VAL A 96 -1.52 11.68 0.24
N ALA A 97 -0.39 11.25 -0.32
CA ALA A 97 0.60 12.15 -0.89
C ALA A 97 0.01 12.99 -2.04
N ILE A 98 -0.76 12.38 -2.96
CA ILE A 98 -1.45 13.11 -4.03
C ILE A 98 -2.41 14.16 -3.46
N LEU A 99 -3.22 13.79 -2.46
CA LEU A 99 -4.18 14.70 -1.83
C LEU A 99 -3.49 15.87 -1.13
N ILE A 100 -2.35 15.63 -0.49
CA ILE A 100 -1.53 16.68 0.15
C ILE A 100 -0.96 17.61 -0.92
N TYR A 101 -0.30 17.08 -1.95
CA TYR A 101 0.29 17.90 -3.00
C TYR A 101 -0.75 18.72 -3.77
N LYS A 102 -1.93 18.16 -4.06
CA LYS A 102 -3.04 18.92 -4.67
C LYS A 102 -3.60 20.06 -3.81
N ARG A 103 -3.34 20.05 -2.50
CA ARG A 103 -3.73 21.16 -1.60
C ARG A 103 -2.64 22.22 -1.44
N ILE A 104 -1.38 21.85 -1.61
CA ILE A 104 -0.23 22.76 -1.44
C ILE A 104 0.13 23.45 -2.76
N GLU A 105 0.06 22.72 -3.88
CA GLU A 105 0.27 23.23 -5.24
C GLU A 105 -1.09 23.56 -5.88
#